data_AF-A0A1V2ET19-F1
#
_entry.id   AF-A0A1V2ET19-F1
#
_cell.length_a   1.000
_cell.length_b   1.000
_cell.length_c   1.000
_cell.angle_alpha   90.00
_cell.angle_beta   90.00
_cell.angle_gamma   90.00
#
_symmetry.space_group_name_H-M   'P 1'
#
loop_
_entity.id
_entity.type
_entity.pdbx_description
1 polymer ?
#
loop_
_entity_poly.entity_id
_entity_poly.type
_entity_poly.pdbx_seq_one_letter_code
_entity_poly.pdbx_strand_id
1 'polypeptide(L)'
;MEIIKQPIGEAAPIDGDCIRVQELEGGRFLLNGSVLLNCGDVEPAESVALVGGEPYASYDAAEAAGLAWANDHCTDRLYVCRSDGTIPLPDMV
;
A
#
# COMPACT_ATOMS: atom_id res chain seq x y z
N MET A 1 -1.21 14.22 1.97
CA MET A 1 -0.74 13.02 1.26
C MET A 1 -0.72 13.24 -0.24
N GLU A 2 0.48 13.28 -0.85
CA GLU A 2 0.73 13.13 -2.27
C GLU A 2 0.60 11.64 -2.66
N ILE A 3 -0.09 11.32 -3.76
CA ILE A 3 -0.30 9.93 -4.19
C ILE A 3 0.46 9.70 -5.50
N ILE A 4 1.33 8.69 -5.51
CA ILE A 4 2.11 8.30 -6.69
C ILE A 4 1.74 6.87 -7.08
N LYS A 5 0.99 6.71 -8.17
CA LYS A 5 0.65 5.38 -8.70
C LYS A 5 1.81 4.85 -9.54
N GLN A 6 2.36 3.71 -9.14
CA GLN A 6 3.39 3.03 -9.92
C GLN A 6 2.79 2.38 -11.16
N PRO A 7 3.60 2.13 -12.21
CA PRO A 7 3.21 1.24 -13.28
C PRO A 7 2.79 -0.14 -12.73
N ILE A 8 1.92 -0.82 -13.47
CA ILE A 8 1.46 -2.16 -13.09
C ILE A 8 2.67 -3.11 -13.03
N GLY A 9 2.78 -3.87 -11.95
CA GLY A 9 3.87 -4.81 -11.70
C GLY A 9 5.11 -4.16 -11.08
N GLU A 10 5.14 -2.85 -10.88
CA GLU A 10 6.29 -2.16 -10.27
C GLU A 10 6.15 -1.95 -8.76
N ALA A 11 7.29 -2.03 -8.07
CA ALA A 11 7.39 -1.81 -6.64
C ALA A 11 7.57 -0.32 -6.30
N ALA A 12 7.30 0.01 -5.05
CA ALA A 12 7.69 1.29 -4.47
C ALA A 12 9.22 1.31 -4.26
N PRO A 13 9.84 2.50 -4.21
CA PRO A 13 11.23 2.63 -3.80
C PRO A 13 11.43 2.12 -2.36
N ILE A 14 12.62 1.62 -2.05
CA ILE A 14 12.95 1.00 -0.75
C ILE A 14 12.64 1.85 0.49
N ASP A 15 12.79 3.18 0.41
CA ASP A 15 12.52 4.11 1.51
C ASP A 15 11.15 4.82 1.38
N GLY A 16 10.27 4.33 0.49
CA GLY A 16 8.98 4.94 0.21
C GLY A 16 7.83 4.31 0.98
N ASP A 17 7.04 5.14 1.66
CA ASP A 17 5.74 4.75 2.20
C ASP A 17 4.84 4.25 1.07
N CYS A 18 4.23 3.07 1.22
CA CYS A 18 3.46 2.45 0.15
C CYS A 18 2.29 1.59 0.60
N ILE A 19 1.35 1.42 -0.32
CA ILE A 19 0.37 0.33 -0.30
C ILE A 19 0.59 -0.56 -1.53
N ARG A 20 0.38 -1.86 -1.35
CA ARG A 20 0.56 -2.91 -2.35
C ARG A 20 -0.73 -3.69 -2.48
N VAL A 21 -1.35 -3.61 -3.65
CA VAL A 21 -2.57 -4.36 -3.99
C VAL A 21 -2.19 -5.54 -4.86
N GLN A 22 -2.37 -6.74 -4.31
CA GLN A 22 -2.10 -8.01 -4.99
C GLN A 22 -3.42 -8.64 -5.43
N GLU A 23 -3.60 -8.86 -6.72
CA GLU A 23 -4.69 -9.69 -7.22
C GLU A 23 -4.41 -11.16 -6.89
N LEU A 24 -5.43 -11.85 -6.40
CA LEU A 24 -5.47 -13.25 -6.05
C LEU A 24 -6.29 -14.01 -7.10
N GLU A 25 -6.14 -15.33 -7.11
CA GLU A 25 -7.03 -16.20 -7.89
C GLU A 25 -8.51 -15.93 -7.55
N GLY A 26 -9.35 -15.92 -8.57
CA GLY A 26 -10.78 -15.62 -8.42
C GLY A 26 -11.12 -14.12 -8.42
N GLY A 27 -10.18 -13.24 -8.79
CA GLY A 27 -10.43 -11.81 -8.97
C GLY A 27 -10.63 -11.04 -7.65
N ARG A 28 -10.02 -11.54 -6.57
CA ARG A 28 -9.99 -10.88 -5.26
C ARG A 28 -8.68 -10.13 -5.09
N PHE A 29 -8.64 -9.15 -4.19
CA PHE A 29 -7.47 -8.30 -4.02
C PHE A 29 -7.02 -8.27 -2.56
N LEU A 30 -5.78 -8.64 -2.30
CA LEU A 30 -5.15 -8.50 -0.99
C LEU A 30 -4.47 -7.14 -0.91
N LEU A 31 -4.67 -6.45 0.22
CA LEU A 31 -4.03 -5.17 0.51
C LEU A 31 -2.94 -5.38 1.55
N ASN A 32 -1.76 -4.86 1.28
CA ASN A 32 -0.69 -4.67 2.26
C ASN A 32 -0.17 -3.23 2.18
N GLY A 33 0.61 -2.80 3.16
CA GLY A 33 1.24 -1.49 3.14
C GLY A 33 2.30 -1.33 4.22
N SER A 34 3.12 -0.31 4.07
CA SER A 34 4.15 0.10 5.02
C SER A 34 4.26 1.61 4.97
N VAL A 35 4.13 2.27 6.12
CA VAL A 35 4.24 3.73 6.25
C VAL A 35 5.03 4.10 7.50
N LEU A 36 5.69 5.25 7.48
CA LEU A 36 6.20 5.91 8.68
C LEU A 36 5.11 6.78 9.29
N LEU A 37 4.92 6.66 10.60
CA LEU A 37 3.94 7.46 11.35
C LEU A 37 4.49 8.89 11.53
N ASN A 38 3.81 9.87 10.93
CA ASN A 38 4.25 11.27 10.96
C ASN A 38 3.41 12.18 11.87
N CYS A 39 2.47 11.62 12.64
CA CYS A 39 1.64 12.40 13.56
C CYS A 39 1.47 11.75 14.94
N GLY A 40 1.24 12.62 15.94
CA GLY A 40 1.16 12.26 17.36
C GLY A 40 2.40 12.68 18.15
N ASP A 41 2.43 12.36 19.44
CA ASP A 41 3.58 12.54 20.35
C ASP A 41 4.65 11.44 20.18
N VAL A 42 4.58 10.67 19.08
CA VAL A 42 5.58 9.66 18.74
C VAL A 42 6.78 10.30 18.04
N GLU A 43 7.98 9.79 18.30
CA GLU A 43 9.16 10.19 17.53
C GLU A 43 8.91 9.83 16.04
N PRO A 44 9.12 10.75 15.10
CA PRO A 44 8.90 10.53 13.66
C PRO A 44 9.94 9.52 13.14
N ALA A 45 9.64 8.24 13.31
CA ALA A 45 10.43 7.09 12.84
C ALA A 45 9.72 5.74 13.05
N GLU A 46 8.58 5.68 13.73
CA GLU A 46 7.89 4.40 13.94
C GLU A 46 7.22 3.93 12.65
N SER A 47 7.63 2.76 12.15
CA SER A 47 7.05 2.14 10.97
C SER A 47 5.82 1.32 11.33
N VAL A 48 4.74 1.55 10.59
CA VAL A 48 3.47 0.82 10.72
C VAL A 48 3.24 0.03 9.44
N ALA A 49 3.01 -1.27 9.61
CA ALA A 49 2.70 -2.17 8.51
C ALA A 49 1.23 -2.55 8.50
N LEU A 50 0.61 -2.50 7.33
CA LEU A 50 -0.67 -3.12 7.04
C LEU A 50 -0.39 -4.49 6.44
N VAL A 51 -0.69 -5.55 7.19
CA VAL A 51 -0.44 -6.93 6.77
C VAL A 51 -1.75 -7.65 6.54
N GLY A 52 -2.16 -7.69 5.28
CA GLY A 52 -3.30 -8.48 4.83
C GLY A 52 -4.64 -8.15 5.50
N GLY A 53 -5.58 -9.05 5.33
CA GLY A 53 -6.96 -8.94 5.78
C GLY A 53 -7.89 -9.79 4.92
N GLU A 54 -9.20 -9.61 5.07
CA GLU A 54 -10.14 -10.20 4.12
C GLU A 54 -9.89 -9.60 2.71
N PRO A 55 -9.76 -10.43 1.66
CA PRO A 55 -9.53 -9.91 0.32
C PRO A 55 -10.69 -9.03 -0.14
N TYR A 56 -10.40 -7.95 -0.85
CA TYR A 56 -11.39 -7.05 -1.43
C TYR A 56 -11.97 -7.62 -2.73
N ALA A 57 -13.18 -7.19 -3.07
CA ALA A 57 -13.88 -7.61 -4.29
C ALA A 57 -13.38 -6.90 -5.56
N SER A 58 -12.67 -5.78 -5.41
CA SER A 58 -12.14 -5.00 -6.53
C SER A 58 -10.87 -4.25 -6.13
N TYR A 59 -10.07 -3.91 -7.14
CA TYR A 59 -8.89 -3.06 -6.99
C TYR A 59 -9.25 -1.71 -6.35
N ASP A 60 -10.28 -1.01 -6.86
CA ASP A 60 -10.71 0.28 -6.31
C ASP A 60 -11.07 0.21 -4.82
N ALA A 61 -11.70 -0.88 -4.36
CA ALA A 61 -12.02 -1.04 -2.95
C ALA A 61 -10.77 -1.22 -2.09
N ALA A 62 -9.80 -2.02 -2.56
CA ALA A 62 -8.51 -2.18 -1.88
C ALA A 62 -7.70 -0.88 -1.87
N GLU A 63 -7.64 -0.18 -3.01
CA GLU A 63 -6.95 1.11 -3.13
C GLU A 63 -7.56 2.15 -2.17
N ALA A 64 -8.89 2.30 -2.16
CA ALA A 64 -9.57 3.24 -1.27
C ALA A 64 -9.30 2.93 0.21
N ALA A 65 -9.31 1.65 0.60
CA ALA A 65 -9.00 1.24 1.97
C ALA A 65 -7.54 1.54 2.34
N GLY A 66 -6.60 1.26 1.45
CA GLY A 66 -5.18 1.57 1.67
C GLY A 66 -4.89 3.06 1.75
N LEU A 67 -5.56 3.87 0.92
CA LEU A 67 -5.45 5.33 0.97
C LEU A 67 -6.01 5.90 2.28
N ALA A 68 -7.16 5.39 2.74
CA ALA A 68 -7.73 5.80 4.03
C ALA A 68 -6.78 5.45 5.18
N TRP A 69 -6.27 4.22 5.20
CA TRP A 69 -5.30 3.76 6.20
C TRP A 69 -4.03 4.63 6.25
N ALA A 70 -3.41 4.91 5.11
CA ALA A 70 -2.21 5.76 5.06
C ALA A 70 -2.50 7.20 5.52
N ASN A 71 -3.69 7.73 5.18
CA ASN A 71 -4.09 9.06 5.62
C ASN A 71 -4.27 9.14 7.15
N ASP A 72 -4.78 8.07 7.80
CA ASP A 72 -4.88 7.99 9.26
C ASP A 72 -3.50 7.96 9.95
N HIS A 73 -2.45 7.57 9.23
CA HIS A 73 -1.06 7.62 9.70
C HIS A 73 -0.31 8.88 9.27
N CYS A 74 -1.02 9.87 8.72
CA CYS A 74 -0.49 11.17 8.32
C CYS A 74 0.67 11.08 7.31
N THR A 75 0.63 10.07 6.44
CA THR A 75 1.63 9.89 5.39
C THR A 75 1.67 11.11 4.45
N ASP A 76 2.87 11.65 4.23
CA ASP A 76 3.07 12.81 3.35
C ASP A 76 3.03 12.43 1.88
N ARG A 77 3.65 11.31 1.51
CA ARG A 77 3.69 10.76 0.15
C ARG A 77 3.47 9.27 0.20
N LEU A 78 2.54 8.76 -0.60
CA LEU A 78 2.23 7.33 -0.65
C LEU A 78 2.37 6.80 -2.08
N TYR A 79 3.17 5.74 -2.23
CA TYR A 79 3.24 4.97 -3.46
C TYR A 79 2.15 3.90 -3.49
N VAL A 80 1.43 3.80 -4.60
CA VAL A 80 0.41 2.77 -4.83
C VAL A 80 0.94 1.78 -5.86
N CYS A 81 1.18 0.56 -5.42
CA CYS A 81 1.66 -0.53 -6.25
C CYS A 81 0.54 -1.53 -6.50
N ARG A 82 0.48 -2.04 -7.73
CA ARG A 82 -0.53 -3.01 -8.17
C ARG A 82 0.14 -4.15 -8.93
N SER A 83 -0.24 -5.39 -8.62
CA SER A 83 0.21 -6.56 -9.37
C SER A 83 -0.31 -6.60 -10.81
N ASP A 84 0.45 -7.24 -11.71
CA ASP A 84 -0.02 -7.60 -13.05
C ASP A 84 -0.80 -8.91 -12.99
N GLY A 85 -2.12 -8.80 -12.83
CA GLY A 85 -2.96 -9.95 -12.48
C GLY A 85 -2.43 -10.62 -11.22
N THR A 86 -2.39 -11.96 -11.22
CA THR A 86 -1.94 -12.75 -10.07
C THR A 86 -0.42 -12.86 -9.94
N ILE A 87 0.37 -12.17 -10.77
CA ILE A 87 1.83 -12.18 -10.66
C ILE A 87 2.21 -11.45 -9.36
N PRO A 88 3.03 -12.05 -8.48
CA PRO A 88 3.45 -11.39 -7.25
C PRO A 88 4.17 -10.07 -7.53
N LEU A 89 3.79 -9.01 -6.83
CA LEU A 89 4.55 -7.75 -6.87
C LEU A 89 6.00 -8.01 -6.42
N PRO A 90 7.00 -7.43 -7.12
CA PRO A 90 8.39 -7.53 -6.70
C PRO A 90 8.58 -6.92 -5.31
N ASP A 91 9.57 -7.43 -4.58
CA ASP A 91 10.05 -6.78 -3.36
C ASP A 91 10.54 -5.35 -3.69
N MET A 92 10.58 -4.50 -2.66
CA MET A 92 10.98 -3.10 -2.80
C MET A 92 12.38 -3.01 -3.44
N VAL A 93 12.53 -2.09 -4.40
CA VAL A 93 13.76 -1.89 -5.21
C VAL A 93 14.47 -0.59 -4.89
#